data_AF-A0A9E3FIT2-F1
#
_entry.id   AF-A0A9E3FIT2-F1
#
_cell.length_a   1.000
_cell.length_b   1.000
_cell.length_c   1.000
_cell.angle_alpha   90.00
_cell.angle_beta   90.00
_cell.angle_gamma   90.00
#
_symmetry.space_group_name_H-M   'P 1'
#
loop_
_entity.id
_entity.type
_entity.pdbx_description
1 polymer ?
#
loop_
_entity_poly.entity_id
_entity_poly.type
_entity_poly.pdbx_seq_one_letter_code
_entity_poly.pdbx_strand_id
1 'polypeptide(L)'
;MTTLDLRNTQKLLKEFKFTELFTQELGWDRLRLPPRALPVDGTSFTLMPVAEKRGFQVFECRSSNGIPSRTIRTKIDREVTMLAYEHLIVFVDGERTTQIWRWEQREEGQPRIAREESFVPAQQVGKRMAHKLSQLFISLQEEEAGGLSVAGISSRVRSAFNVERVTKRFYDQFKKEHDAFLKQIVGIEDAEQKSWYASLMLNRLMFIYFLQRKGFLNGDRNYLRNRLTLMQERYGKDKFYSFYNTFLRRLFHDGLGKPERNPEIEFLLGKVPYLNGGLF
;
A
#
# COMPACT_ATOMS: atom_id res chain seq x y z
N MET A 1 5.83 22.96 11.52
CA MET A 1 4.91 22.24 10.63
C MET A 1 5.58 20.93 10.26
N THR A 2 5.08 19.79 10.74
CA THR A 2 5.73 18.50 10.53
C THR A 2 5.36 17.97 9.15
N THR A 3 6.22 18.22 8.17
CA THR A 3 6.13 17.61 6.84
C THR A 3 7.03 16.40 6.81
N LEU A 4 6.51 15.25 6.38
CA LEU A 4 7.27 14.00 6.21
C LEU A 4 8.55 14.22 5.37
N ASP A 5 9.72 13.98 5.95
CA ASP A 5 11.00 13.95 5.25
C ASP A 5 11.48 12.51 5.08
N LEU A 6 11.39 11.99 3.85
CA LEU A 6 11.83 10.63 3.54
C LEU A 6 13.33 10.40 3.76
N ARG A 7 14.17 11.43 3.56
CA ARG A 7 15.61 11.33 3.79
C ARG A 7 15.90 11.26 5.29
N ASN A 8 15.22 12.09 6.09
CA ASN A 8 15.38 12.05 7.54
C ASN A 8 14.78 10.76 8.13
N THR A 9 13.63 10.31 7.66
CA THR A 9 13.04 9.00 8.01
C THR A 9 14.04 7.87 7.78
N GLN A 10 14.69 7.85 6.62
CA GLN A 10 15.72 6.85 6.30
C GLN A 10 16.95 6.96 7.21
N LYS A 11 17.37 8.18 7.57
CA LYS A 11 18.46 8.43 8.50
C LYS A 11 18.14 7.90 9.90
N LEU A 12 17.01 8.31 10.48
CA LEU A 12 16.56 7.88 11.81
C LEU A 12 16.38 6.36 11.90
N LEU A 13 15.87 5.75 10.83
CA LEU A 13 15.77 4.30 10.71
C LEU A 13 17.15 3.63 10.81
N LYS A 14 18.16 4.12 10.11
CA LYS A 14 19.53 3.57 10.18
C LYS A 14 20.21 3.79 11.52
N GLU A 15 19.89 4.90 12.19
CA GLU A 15 20.41 5.26 13.51
C GLU A 15 19.64 4.59 14.67
N PHE A 16 18.62 3.76 14.37
CA PHE A 16 17.76 3.11 15.37
C PHE A 16 17.06 4.10 16.32
N LYS A 17 16.79 5.32 15.83
CA LYS A 17 16.12 6.40 16.56
C LYS A 17 14.60 6.31 16.35
N PHE A 18 14.02 5.24 16.87
CA PHE A 18 12.60 4.93 16.59
C PHE A 18 11.65 5.96 17.19
N THR A 19 11.94 6.47 18.40
CA THR A 19 11.06 7.46 19.04
C THR A 19 10.98 8.73 18.21
N GLU A 20 12.12 9.24 17.76
CA GLU A 20 12.20 10.39 16.86
C GLU A 20 11.56 10.09 15.52
N LEU A 21 11.80 8.90 14.95
CA LEU A 21 11.18 8.49 13.69
C LEU A 21 9.65 8.57 13.79
N PHE A 22 9.04 8.02 14.82
CA PHE A 22 7.58 8.03 14.96
C PHE A 22 7.04 9.42 15.32
N THR A 23 7.66 10.12 16.27
CA THR A 23 7.13 11.38 16.80
C THR A 23 7.44 12.60 15.93
N GLN A 24 8.60 12.63 15.29
CA GLN A 24 9.06 13.77 14.48
C GLN A 24 8.77 13.61 13.00
N GLU A 25 8.75 12.38 12.46
CA GLU A 25 8.50 12.17 11.02
C GLU A 25 7.10 11.64 10.74
N LEU A 26 6.56 10.76 11.60
CA LEU A 26 5.29 10.09 11.31
C LEU A 26 4.06 10.76 11.95
N GLY A 27 4.24 11.75 12.82
CA GLY A 27 3.12 12.44 13.49
C GLY A 27 2.44 11.59 14.57
N TRP A 28 3.20 10.70 15.20
CA TRP A 28 2.72 9.86 16.30
C TRP A 28 3.03 10.50 17.66
N ASP A 29 2.33 10.03 18.68
CA ASP A 29 2.45 10.54 20.04
C ASP A 29 3.53 9.76 20.80
N ARG A 30 4.22 10.43 21.72
CA ARG A 30 5.23 9.74 22.53
C ARG A 30 4.54 8.82 23.54
N LEU A 31 4.87 7.53 23.51
CA LEU A 31 4.36 6.58 24.50
C LEU A 31 5.09 6.77 25.83
N ARG A 32 4.38 7.31 26.83
CA ARG A 32 4.94 7.64 28.15
C ARG A 32 4.75 6.48 29.14
N LEU A 33 5.49 5.40 28.91
CA LEU A 33 5.58 4.27 29.84
C LEU A 33 7.04 4.09 30.30
N PRO A 34 7.30 3.48 31.46
CA PRO A 34 8.66 3.06 31.80
C PRO A 34 9.09 1.85 30.95
N PRO A 35 10.40 1.64 30.73
CA PRO A 35 10.92 0.39 30.20
C PRO A 35 10.47 -0.81 31.06
N ARG A 36 10.19 -1.94 30.41
CA ARG A 36 9.74 -3.16 31.08
C ARG A 36 10.68 -4.32 30.80
N ALA A 37 11.13 -5.01 31.85
CA ALA A 37 11.83 -6.27 31.70
C ALA A 37 10.86 -7.41 31.34
N LEU A 38 11.26 -8.24 30.38
CA LEU A 38 10.51 -9.40 29.90
C LEU A 38 11.41 -10.65 30.00
N PRO A 39 11.32 -11.43 31.09
CA PRO A 39 12.02 -12.70 31.18
C PRO A 39 11.31 -13.75 30.30
N VAL A 40 12.03 -14.31 29.33
CA VAL A 40 11.52 -15.37 28.45
C VAL A 40 12.60 -16.44 28.33
N ASP A 41 12.25 -17.69 28.67
CA ASP A 41 13.14 -18.86 28.64
C ASP A 41 14.50 -18.62 29.35
N GLY A 42 14.46 -17.96 30.51
CA GLY A 42 15.67 -17.66 31.30
C GLY A 42 16.55 -16.54 30.74
N THR A 43 16.18 -15.91 29.62
CA THR A 43 16.83 -14.71 29.09
C THR A 43 15.98 -13.48 29.37
N SER A 44 16.59 -12.39 29.84
CA SER A 44 15.87 -11.13 30.08
C SER A 44 15.96 -10.21 28.87
N PHE A 45 14.79 -9.78 28.36
CA PHE A 45 14.66 -8.77 27.32
C PHE A 45 14.16 -7.46 27.92
N THR A 46 14.44 -6.33 27.26
CA THR A 46 13.90 -5.03 27.70
C THR A 46 12.99 -4.46 26.63
N LEU A 47 11.72 -4.28 26.98
CA LEU A 47 10.72 -3.62 26.15
C LEU A 47 10.73 -2.12 26.44
N MET A 48 11.17 -1.35 25.45
CA MET A 48 11.23 0.11 25.49
C MET A 48 10.00 0.68 24.76
N PRO A 49 9.20 1.54 25.40
CA PRO A 49 8.12 2.24 24.72
C PRO A 49 8.68 3.27 23.74
N VAL A 50 8.11 3.33 22.54
CA VAL A 50 8.58 4.20 21.44
C VAL A 50 7.55 5.29 21.18
N ALA A 51 6.37 4.90 20.71
CA ALA A 51 5.32 5.81 20.29
C ALA A 51 3.96 5.13 20.36
N GLU A 52 2.89 5.92 20.32
CA GLU A 52 1.53 5.44 20.20
C GLU A 52 0.70 6.30 19.26
N LYS A 53 -0.38 5.72 18.77
CA LYS A 53 -1.39 6.47 18.05
C LYS A 53 -2.75 5.86 18.27
N ARG A 54 -3.63 6.61 18.94
CA ARG A 54 -5.01 6.20 19.22
C ARG A 54 -5.08 4.79 19.84
N GLY A 55 -4.13 4.46 20.73
CA GLY A 55 -4.06 3.17 21.39
C GLY A 55 -3.29 2.07 20.65
N PHE A 56 -2.87 2.29 19.40
CA PHE A 56 -1.88 1.42 18.75
C PHE A 56 -0.49 1.77 19.31
N GLN A 57 0.25 0.79 19.81
CA GLN A 57 1.53 1.05 20.51
C GLN A 57 2.73 0.46 19.77
N VAL A 58 3.84 1.20 19.79
CA VAL A 58 5.11 0.78 19.20
C VAL A 58 6.13 0.58 20.30
N PHE A 59 6.82 -0.55 20.25
CA PHE A 59 7.87 -0.91 21.19
C PHE A 59 9.17 -1.27 20.48
N GLU A 60 10.29 -0.94 21.10
CA GLU A 60 11.61 -1.46 20.77
C GLU A 60 11.93 -2.57 21.80
N CYS A 61 12.17 -3.79 21.34
CA CYS A 61 12.58 -4.90 22.20
C CYS A 61 14.10 -5.11 22.07
N ARG A 62 14.84 -4.78 23.12
CA ARG A 62 16.29 -4.92 23.18
C ARG A 62 16.70 -6.27 23.75
N SER A 63 17.71 -6.87 23.14
CA SER A 63 18.34 -8.12 23.56
C SER A 63 19.85 -7.90 23.72
N SER A 64 20.41 -8.37 24.83
CA SER A 64 21.87 -8.38 25.03
C SER A 64 22.57 -9.48 24.22
N ASN A 65 21.86 -10.53 23.84
CA ASN A 65 22.42 -11.74 23.24
C ASN A 65 22.03 -11.86 21.76
N GLY A 66 22.34 -10.82 20.97
CA GLY A 66 21.98 -10.76 19.55
C GLY A 66 20.47 -10.70 19.31
N ILE A 67 20.05 -10.87 18.06
CA ILE A 67 18.63 -10.89 17.71
C ILE A 67 17.96 -12.18 18.26
N PRO A 68 16.86 -12.08 19.03
CA PRO A 68 16.20 -13.26 19.58
C PRO A 68 15.67 -14.19 18.48
N SER A 69 15.66 -15.50 18.69
CA SER A 69 15.12 -16.44 17.69
C SER A 69 13.62 -16.20 17.41
N ARG A 70 13.11 -16.69 16.27
CA ARG A 70 11.69 -16.54 15.91
C ARG A 70 10.73 -17.11 16.98
N THR A 71 11.13 -18.19 17.64
CA THR A 71 10.38 -18.81 18.74
C THR A 71 10.30 -17.87 19.94
N ILE A 72 11.44 -17.29 20.34
CA ILE A 72 11.50 -16.31 21.44
C ILE A 72 10.72 -15.04 21.09
N ARG A 73 10.88 -14.49 19.88
CA ARG A 73 10.09 -13.34 19.40
C ARG A 73 8.59 -13.60 19.48
N THR A 74 8.15 -14.84 19.21
CA THR A 74 6.73 -15.22 19.32
C THR A 74 6.25 -15.29 20.77
N LYS A 75 7.10 -15.72 21.71
CA LYS A 75 6.77 -15.67 23.14
C LYS A 75 6.69 -14.22 23.64
N ILE A 76 7.67 -13.38 23.28
CA ILE A 76 7.66 -11.94 23.61
C ILE A 76 6.41 -11.26 23.05
N ASP A 77 6.07 -11.53 21.79
CA ASP A 77 4.88 -10.99 21.14
C ASP A 77 3.59 -11.33 21.90
N ARG A 78 3.44 -12.55 22.42
CA ARG A 78 2.30 -12.94 23.28
C ARG A 78 2.28 -12.16 24.60
N GLU A 79 3.43 -11.97 25.23
CA GLU A 79 3.55 -11.14 26.44
C GLU A 79 3.14 -9.69 26.16
N VAL A 80 3.58 -9.13 25.02
CA VAL A 80 3.20 -7.77 24.61
C VAL A 80 1.72 -7.68 24.27
N THR A 81 1.10 -8.69 23.63
CA THR A 81 -0.35 -8.71 23.36
C THR A 81 -1.18 -8.54 24.63
N MET A 82 -0.71 -9.06 25.77
CA MET A 82 -1.40 -8.89 27.06
C MET A 82 -1.30 -7.46 27.61
N LEU A 83 -0.33 -6.67 27.15
CA LEU A 83 -0.11 -5.28 27.57
C LEU A 83 -0.74 -4.28 26.61
N ALA A 84 -0.60 -4.55 25.32
CA ALA A 84 -1.01 -3.71 24.23
C ALA A 84 -1.54 -4.61 23.12
N TYR A 85 -2.85 -4.65 22.97
CA TYR A 85 -3.49 -5.61 22.05
C TYR A 85 -3.26 -5.28 20.56
N GLU A 86 -3.05 -4.01 20.23
CA GLU A 86 -2.69 -3.54 18.90
C GLU A 86 -1.29 -2.92 18.98
N HIS A 87 -0.30 -3.63 18.44
CA HIS A 87 1.10 -3.25 18.61
C HIS A 87 1.99 -3.55 17.41
N LEU A 88 3.14 -2.87 17.40
CA LEU A 88 4.30 -3.12 16.53
C LEU A 88 5.54 -3.27 17.42
N ILE A 89 6.30 -4.33 17.24
CA ILE A 89 7.56 -4.54 17.98
C ILE A 89 8.73 -4.47 17.00
N VAL A 90 9.75 -3.69 17.35
CA VAL A 90 11.03 -3.65 16.65
C VAL A 90 12.07 -4.34 17.52
N PHE A 91 12.48 -5.54 17.14
CA PHE A 91 13.55 -6.27 17.82
C PHE A 91 14.91 -5.76 17.35
N VAL A 92 15.80 -5.51 18.31
CA VAL A 92 17.14 -4.97 18.08
C VAL A 92 18.16 -5.75 18.92
N ASP A 93 19.31 -6.04 18.33
CA ASP A 93 20.45 -6.62 19.00
C ASP A 93 21.25 -5.59 19.80
N GLY A 94 22.03 -6.04 20.79
CA GLY A 94 22.84 -5.16 21.63
C GLY A 94 23.77 -4.23 20.84
N GLU A 95 24.33 -4.74 19.75
CA GLU A 95 25.24 -4.02 18.84
C GLU A 95 24.52 -3.05 17.88
N ARG A 96 23.17 -3.02 17.87
CA ARG A 96 22.36 -2.23 16.93
C ARG A 96 22.81 -2.42 15.48
N THR A 97 22.92 -3.68 15.05
CA THR A 97 23.25 -4.02 13.66
C THR A 97 22.03 -4.47 12.88
N THR A 98 21.02 -5.00 13.56
CA THR A 98 19.87 -5.65 12.93
C THR A 98 18.57 -5.18 13.56
N GLN A 99 17.55 -5.02 12.72
CA GLN A 99 16.19 -4.70 13.12
C GLN A 99 15.25 -5.78 12.59
N ILE A 100 14.36 -6.29 13.43
CA ILE A 100 13.23 -7.10 12.98
C ILE A 100 11.94 -6.43 13.40
N TRP A 101 11.19 -5.96 12.41
CA TRP A 101 9.90 -5.31 12.58
C TRP A 101 8.83 -6.39 12.56
N ARG A 102 8.07 -6.52 13.64
CA ARG A 102 7.04 -7.55 13.81
C ARG A 102 5.67 -6.94 14.08
N TRP A 103 4.68 -7.33 13.30
CA TRP A 103 3.29 -6.88 13.42
C TRP A 103 2.30 -8.04 13.23
N GLU A 104 1.10 -7.90 13.80
CA GLU A 104 0.02 -8.86 13.58
C GLU A 104 -0.69 -8.60 12.23
N GLN A 105 -0.92 -9.67 11.48
CA GLN A 105 -1.85 -9.68 10.36
C GLN A 105 -3.13 -10.42 10.77
N ARG A 106 -4.27 -9.74 10.60
CA ARG A 106 -5.61 -10.32 10.73
C ARG A 106 -6.29 -10.27 9.38
N GLU A 107 -6.59 -11.42 8.80
CA GLU A 107 -7.51 -11.55 7.65
C GLU A 107 -8.83 -12.11 8.21
N GLU A 108 -9.96 -11.61 7.71
CA GLU A 108 -11.28 -12.03 8.18
C GLU A 108 -11.47 -13.55 7.94
N GLY A 109 -11.85 -14.28 8.99
CA GLY A 109 -11.96 -15.74 8.95
C GLY A 109 -10.64 -16.53 9.03
N GLN A 110 -9.48 -15.86 9.17
CA GLN A 110 -8.17 -16.52 9.32
C GLN A 110 -7.59 -16.32 10.72
N PRO A 111 -6.75 -17.25 11.22
CA PRO A 111 -6.04 -17.06 12.48
C PRO A 111 -5.10 -15.86 12.40
N ARG A 112 -4.75 -15.30 13.57
CA ARG A 112 -3.73 -14.25 13.65
C ARG A 112 -2.39 -14.79 13.19
N ILE A 113 -1.79 -14.13 12.21
CA ILE A 113 -0.46 -14.47 11.73
C ILE A 113 0.45 -13.28 12.00
N ALA A 114 1.44 -13.49 12.88
CA ALA A 114 2.51 -12.51 13.04
C ALA A 114 3.43 -12.54 11.82
N ARG A 115 3.75 -11.34 11.31
CA ARG A 115 4.66 -11.12 10.19
C ARG A 115 5.90 -10.40 10.68
N GLU A 116 7.00 -10.63 9.98
CA GLU A 116 8.30 -10.06 10.30
C GLU A 116 8.98 -9.53 9.03
N GLU A 117 9.65 -8.40 9.15
CA GLU A 117 10.55 -7.88 8.13
C GLU A 117 11.90 -7.51 8.77
N SER A 118 12.98 -8.03 8.19
CA SER A 118 14.34 -7.73 8.64
C SER A 118 14.90 -6.52 7.89
N PHE A 119 15.59 -5.65 8.62
CA PHE A 119 16.37 -4.54 8.08
C PHE A 119 17.76 -4.52 8.73
N VAL A 120 18.80 -4.55 7.91
CA VAL A 120 20.22 -4.52 8.34
C VAL A 120 20.85 -3.27 7.72
N PRO A 121 21.02 -2.16 8.47
CA PRO A 121 21.49 -0.89 7.94
C PRO A 121 22.84 -0.96 7.19
N ALA A 122 23.73 -1.85 7.62
CA ALA A 122 25.03 -2.06 6.99
C ALA A 122 24.93 -2.69 5.59
N GLN A 123 23.89 -3.49 5.33
CA GLN A 123 23.70 -4.21 4.07
C GLN A 123 22.65 -3.56 3.17
N GLN A 124 21.79 -2.73 3.72
CA GLN A 124 20.59 -2.25 3.05
C GLN A 124 20.50 -0.72 3.11
N VAL A 125 20.20 -0.11 1.96
CA VAL A 125 20.03 1.34 1.87
C VAL A 125 18.84 1.82 2.71
N GLY A 126 17.79 1.01 2.87
CA GLY A 126 16.64 1.32 3.72
C GLY A 126 15.53 2.14 3.06
N LYS A 127 15.65 2.50 1.77
CA LYS A 127 14.61 3.22 1.01
C LYS A 127 13.24 2.53 1.08
N ARG A 128 13.23 1.19 0.97
CA ARG A 128 12.01 0.40 1.00
C ARG A 128 11.30 0.49 2.35
N MET A 129 12.04 0.25 3.43
CA MET A 129 11.51 0.33 4.79
C MET A 129 11.06 1.77 5.09
N ALA A 130 11.84 2.78 4.70
CA ALA A 130 11.46 4.18 4.85
C ALA A 130 10.16 4.52 4.10
N HIS A 131 9.96 4.00 2.87
CA HIS A 131 8.71 4.18 2.14
C HIS A 131 7.51 3.50 2.80
N LYS A 132 7.68 2.31 3.40
CA LYS A 132 6.62 1.66 4.18
C LYS A 132 6.26 2.49 5.40
N LEU A 133 7.26 2.92 6.17
CA LEU A 133 7.08 3.76 7.34
C LEU A 133 6.41 5.10 7.00
N SER A 134 6.74 5.68 5.85
CA SER A 134 6.12 6.93 5.41
C SER A 134 4.62 6.83 5.16
N GLN A 135 4.09 5.63 4.86
CA GLN A 135 2.64 5.40 4.76
C GLN A 135 1.94 5.44 6.12
N LEU A 136 2.68 5.42 7.22
CA LEU A 136 2.17 5.55 8.59
C LEU A 136 2.08 7.02 9.03
N PHE A 137 2.52 7.97 8.19
CA PHE A 137 2.43 9.39 8.48
C PHE A 137 0.98 9.80 8.71
N ILE A 138 0.76 10.63 9.73
CA ILE A 138 -0.51 11.25 10.06
C ILE A 138 -0.29 12.75 10.05
N SER A 139 -0.97 13.44 9.14
CA SER A 139 -0.89 14.89 9.06
C SER A 139 -1.72 15.55 10.15
N LEU A 140 -1.42 16.80 10.46
CA LEU A 140 -2.20 17.59 11.42
C LEU A 140 -3.68 17.71 10.99
N GLN A 141 -3.95 17.87 9.70
CA GLN A 141 -5.32 17.94 9.18
C GLN A 141 -6.07 16.62 9.42
N GLU A 142 -5.39 15.49 9.27
CA GLU A 142 -5.98 14.17 9.55
C GLU A 142 -6.25 13.99 11.05
N GLU A 143 -5.36 14.49 11.90
CA GLU A 143 -5.52 14.49 13.35
C GLU A 143 -6.74 15.32 13.80
N GLU A 144 -6.86 16.54 13.26
CA GLU A 144 -7.93 17.50 13.58
C GLU A 144 -9.29 17.05 13.06
N ALA A 145 -9.33 16.30 11.96
CA ALA A 145 -10.57 15.74 11.41
C ALA A 145 -11.26 14.73 12.36
N GLY A 146 -10.56 14.23 13.38
CA GLY A 146 -11.15 13.39 14.43
C GLY A 146 -11.60 11.99 14.00
N GLY A 147 -11.30 11.58 12.76
CA GLY A 147 -11.70 10.27 12.20
C GLY A 147 -10.75 9.11 12.51
N LEU A 148 -9.66 9.35 13.26
CA LEU A 148 -8.66 8.33 13.57
C LEU A 148 -9.16 7.38 14.67
N SER A 149 -9.09 6.08 14.39
CA SER A 149 -9.40 5.01 15.34
C SER A 149 -8.26 4.01 15.41
N VAL A 150 -8.17 3.27 16.52
CA VAL A 150 -7.19 2.18 16.66
C VAL A 150 -7.27 1.18 15.51
N ALA A 151 -8.48 0.80 15.10
CA ALA A 151 -8.72 -0.11 13.98
C ALA A 151 -8.23 0.47 12.65
N GLY A 152 -8.41 1.78 12.44
CA GLY A 152 -7.87 2.51 11.28
C GLY A 152 -6.35 2.50 11.26
N ILE A 153 -5.71 2.77 12.40
CA ILE A 153 -4.24 2.73 12.54
C ILE A 153 -3.71 1.31 12.31
N SER A 154 -4.30 0.29 12.94
CA SER A 154 -3.95 -1.12 12.70
C SER A 154 -4.10 -1.51 11.24
N SER A 155 -5.16 -1.04 10.56
CA SER A 155 -5.31 -1.24 9.13
C SER A 155 -4.20 -0.57 8.32
N ARG A 156 -3.85 0.68 8.64
CA ARG A 156 -2.77 1.43 7.99
C ARG A 156 -1.42 0.73 8.15
N VAL A 157 -1.07 0.31 9.36
CA VAL A 157 0.16 -0.47 9.63
C VAL A 157 0.18 -1.75 8.80
N ARG A 158 -0.90 -2.54 8.82
CA ARG A 158 -0.99 -3.75 8.00
C ARG A 158 -0.81 -3.45 6.50
N SER A 159 -1.47 -2.42 5.98
CA SER A 159 -1.38 -2.03 4.57
C SER A 159 0.04 -1.60 4.19
N ALA A 160 0.68 -0.77 5.01
CA ALA A 160 2.02 -0.25 4.78
C ALA A 160 3.08 -1.36 4.68
N PHE A 161 3.02 -2.36 5.55
CA PHE A 161 3.98 -3.47 5.54
C PHE A 161 3.61 -4.59 4.55
N ASN A 162 2.37 -4.65 4.06
CA ASN A 162 1.89 -5.67 3.11
C ASN A 162 1.91 -5.22 1.63
N VAL A 163 2.44 -4.03 1.32
CA VAL A 163 2.53 -3.48 -0.05
C VAL A 163 3.21 -4.46 -1.02
N GLU A 164 4.24 -5.20 -0.58
CA GLU A 164 4.97 -6.14 -1.43
C GLU A 164 4.12 -7.30 -1.96
N ARG A 165 3.19 -7.82 -1.15
CA ARG A 165 2.31 -8.91 -1.57
C ARG A 165 1.27 -8.40 -2.55
N VAL A 166 0.77 -7.18 -2.35
CA VAL A 166 -0.15 -6.54 -3.29
C VAL A 166 0.55 -6.30 -4.63
N THR A 167 1.79 -5.79 -4.63
CA THR A 167 2.56 -5.57 -5.86
C THR A 167 2.92 -6.88 -6.57
N LYS A 168 3.34 -7.92 -5.83
CA LYS A 168 3.64 -9.23 -6.44
C LYS A 168 2.38 -9.91 -6.99
N ARG A 169 1.30 -9.99 -6.21
CA ARG A 169 0.02 -10.55 -6.67
C ARG A 169 -0.54 -9.77 -7.84
N PHE A 170 -0.41 -8.44 -7.82
CA PHE A 170 -0.78 -7.59 -8.93
C PHE A 170 0.05 -7.91 -10.18
N TYR A 171 1.37 -8.04 -10.06
CA TYR A 171 2.24 -8.39 -11.19
C TYR A 171 1.93 -9.78 -11.75
N ASP A 172 1.77 -10.77 -10.86
CA ASP A 172 1.42 -12.15 -11.25
C ASP A 172 0.07 -12.20 -11.97
N GLN A 173 -0.94 -11.49 -11.45
CA GLN A 173 -2.26 -11.38 -12.08
C GLN A 173 -2.20 -10.58 -13.38
N PHE A 174 -1.49 -9.45 -13.39
CA PHE A 174 -1.31 -8.61 -14.58
C PHE A 174 -0.67 -9.42 -15.71
N LYS A 175 0.39 -10.19 -15.42
CA LYS A 175 1.03 -11.07 -16.38
C LYS A 175 0.07 -12.13 -16.90
N LYS A 176 -0.72 -12.75 -16.01
CA LYS A 176 -1.74 -13.73 -16.39
C LYS A 176 -2.78 -13.14 -17.35
N GLU A 177 -3.33 -11.96 -17.03
CA GLU A 177 -4.30 -11.28 -17.89
C GLU A 177 -3.66 -10.78 -19.20
N HIS A 178 -2.41 -10.33 -19.16
CA HIS A 178 -1.63 -9.95 -20.34
C HIS A 178 -1.45 -11.13 -21.29
N ASP A 179 -0.99 -12.29 -20.79
CA ASP A 179 -0.78 -13.49 -21.58
C ASP A 179 -2.10 -14.03 -22.16
N ALA A 180 -3.20 -13.91 -21.40
CA ALA A 180 -4.53 -14.25 -21.89
C ALA A 180 -4.99 -13.29 -23.01
N PHE A 181 -4.82 -11.97 -22.81
CA PHE A 181 -5.19 -10.96 -23.80
C PHE A 181 -4.36 -11.06 -25.07
N LEU A 182 -3.05 -11.33 -24.95
CA LEU A 182 -2.14 -11.51 -26.08
C LEU A 182 -2.60 -12.61 -27.04
N LYS A 183 -3.15 -13.71 -26.50
CA LYS A 183 -3.69 -14.82 -27.30
C LYS A 183 -4.96 -14.45 -28.07
N GLN A 184 -5.69 -13.43 -27.62
CA GLN A 184 -6.96 -12.99 -28.23
C GLN A 184 -6.76 -11.88 -29.29
N ILE A 185 -5.57 -11.29 -29.38
CA ILE A 185 -5.27 -10.29 -30.41
C ILE A 185 -5.06 -10.99 -31.76
N VAL A 186 -5.81 -10.57 -32.77
CA VAL A 186 -5.74 -11.04 -34.16
C VAL A 186 -5.48 -9.83 -35.07
N GLY A 187 -4.75 -10.03 -36.18
CA GLY A 187 -4.45 -8.98 -37.16
C GLY A 187 -3.18 -8.17 -36.92
N ILE A 188 -2.35 -8.57 -35.94
CA ILE A 188 -0.97 -8.08 -35.76
C ILE A 188 -0.04 -9.28 -35.89
N GLU A 189 0.76 -9.31 -36.96
CA GLU A 189 1.65 -10.43 -37.29
C GLU A 189 2.96 -10.36 -36.51
N ASP A 190 3.49 -9.15 -36.29
CA ASP A 190 4.72 -8.94 -35.54
C ASP A 190 4.50 -9.16 -34.02
N ALA A 191 5.26 -10.07 -33.45
CA ALA A 191 5.10 -10.48 -32.06
C ALA A 191 5.45 -9.36 -31.07
N GLU A 192 6.42 -8.51 -31.41
CA GLU A 192 6.87 -7.40 -30.56
C GLU A 192 5.81 -6.30 -30.50
N GLN A 193 5.28 -5.89 -31.67
CA GLN A 193 4.17 -4.95 -31.78
C GLN A 193 2.90 -5.48 -31.09
N LYS A 194 2.61 -6.78 -31.22
CA LYS A 194 1.46 -7.41 -30.57
C LYS A 194 1.57 -7.35 -29.05
N SER A 195 2.76 -7.64 -28.50
CA SER A 195 3.08 -7.55 -27.08
C SER A 195 3.00 -6.10 -26.56
N TRP A 196 3.57 -5.16 -27.33
CA TRP A 196 3.51 -3.74 -27.02
C TRP A 196 2.06 -3.24 -26.95
N TYR A 197 1.22 -3.60 -27.94
CA TYR A 197 -0.18 -3.22 -27.97
C TYR A 197 -0.96 -3.79 -26.77
N ALA A 198 -0.73 -5.06 -26.42
CA ALA A 198 -1.34 -5.69 -25.25
C ALA A 198 -1.00 -4.93 -23.96
N SER A 199 0.28 -4.59 -23.77
CA SER A 199 0.77 -3.81 -22.63
C SER A 199 0.15 -2.41 -22.58
N LEU A 200 0.08 -1.71 -23.72
CA LEU A 200 -0.52 -0.38 -23.81
C LEU A 200 -2.01 -0.39 -23.43
N MET A 201 -2.77 -1.35 -23.95
CA MET A 201 -4.20 -1.50 -23.65
C MET A 201 -4.47 -1.76 -22.16
N LEU A 202 -3.73 -2.69 -21.56
CA LEU A 202 -3.88 -2.96 -20.12
C LEU A 202 -3.47 -1.76 -19.26
N ASN A 203 -2.37 -1.08 -19.60
CA ASN A 203 -1.97 0.14 -18.91
C ASN A 203 -3.03 1.25 -18.96
N ARG A 204 -3.67 1.44 -20.12
CA ARG A 204 -4.79 2.38 -20.27
C ARG A 204 -5.99 2.01 -19.40
N LEU A 205 -6.39 0.74 -19.37
CA LEU A 205 -7.49 0.28 -18.52
C LEU A 205 -7.18 0.43 -17.03
N MET A 206 -5.94 0.12 -16.62
CA MET A 206 -5.48 0.34 -15.25
C MET A 206 -5.49 1.82 -14.87
N PHE A 207 -5.05 2.70 -15.77
CA PHE A 207 -5.08 4.13 -15.52
C PHE A 207 -6.50 4.67 -15.37
N ILE A 208 -7.43 4.23 -16.21
CA ILE A 208 -8.85 4.55 -16.06
C ILE A 208 -9.40 4.07 -14.72
N TYR A 209 -9.02 2.86 -14.28
CA TYR A 209 -9.42 2.36 -12.97
C TYR A 209 -8.99 3.31 -11.84
N PHE A 210 -7.77 3.86 -11.89
CA PHE A 210 -7.34 4.86 -10.92
C PHE A 210 -8.16 6.16 -10.97
N LEU A 211 -8.49 6.64 -12.18
CA LEU A 211 -9.32 7.84 -12.35
C LEU A 211 -10.74 7.65 -11.80
N GLN A 212 -11.41 6.54 -12.12
CA GLN A 212 -12.75 6.28 -11.58
C GLN A 212 -12.73 6.19 -10.05
N ARG A 213 -11.72 5.53 -9.46
CA ARG A 213 -11.62 5.40 -8.00
C ARG A 213 -11.53 6.76 -7.30
N LYS A 214 -10.91 7.74 -7.94
CA LYS A 214 -10.85 9.14 -7.49
C LYS A 214 -12.12 9.95 -7.79
N GLY A 215 -13.09 9.37 -8.49
CA GLY A 215 -14.33 10.03 -8.91
C GLY A 215 -14.15 10.95 -10.11
N PHE A 216 -13.03 10.88 -10.83
CA PHE A 216 -12.73 11.78 -11.94
C PHE A 216 -13.46 11.44 -13.23
N LEU A 217 -14.10 10.26 -13.30
CA LEU A 217 -14.88 9.86 -14.46
C LEU A 217 -16.36 10.03 -14.16
N ASN A 218 -16.89 11.22 -14.45
CA ASN A 218 -18.28 11.60 -14.27
C ASN A 218 -18.79 11.44 -12.82
N GLY A 219 -17.90 11.56 -11.82
CA GLY A 219 -18.23 11.29 -10.41
C GLY A 219 -18.42 9.81 -10.07
N ASP A 220 -18.28 8.90 -11.04
CA ASP A 220 -18.62 7.49 -10.91
C ASP A 220 -17.39 6.65 -10.52
N ARG A 221 -17.45 6.04 -9.33
CA ARG A 221 -16.39 5.16 -8.82
C ARG A 221 -16.37 3.77 -9.47
N ASN A 222 -17.44 3.41 -10.19
CA ASN A 222 -17.62 2.17 -10.94
C ASN A 222 -17.76 2.40 -12.45
N TYR A 223 -17.26 3.54 -12.95
CA TYR A 223 -17.46 4.06 -14.30
C TYR A 223 -17.36 3.03 -15.44
N LEU A 224 -16.25 2.29 -15.55
CA LEU A 224 -16.08 1.30 -16.63
C LEU A 224 -17.15 0.21 -16.61
N ARG A 225 -17.51 -0.27 -15.41
CA ARG A 225 -18.53 -1.32 -15.26
C ARG A 225 -19.90 -0.81 -15.65
N ASN A 226 -20.26 0.38 -15.14
CA ASN A 226 -21.56 0.98 -15.44
C ASN A 226 -21.69 1.32 -16.93
N ARG A 227 -20.62 1.81 -17.58
CA ARG A 227 -20.59 2.05 -19.02
C ARG A 227 -20.66 0.76 -19.83
N LEU A 228 -19.99 -0.31 -19.39
CA LEU A 228 -20.12 -1.62 -20.04
C LEU A 228 -21.55 -2.13 -19.98
N THR A 229 -22.20 -2.08 -18.81
CA THR A 229 -23.61 -2.47 -18.64
C THR A 229 -24.52 -1.64 -19.52
N LEU A 230 -24.38 -0.32 -19.52
CA LEU A 230 -25.15 0.59 -20.37
C LEU A 230 -24.99 0.27 -21.86
N MET A 231 -23.77 -0.03 -22.31
CA MET A 231 -23.51 -0.39 -23.71
C MET A 231 -24.11 -1.76 -24.06
N GLN A 232 -24.04 -2.73 -23.14
CA GLN A 232 -24.66 -4.05 -23.32
C GLN A 232 -26.19 -3.98 -23.38
N GLU A 233 -26.81 -3.10 -22.58
CA GLU A 233 -28.26 -2.84 -22.62
C GLU A 233 -28.68 -2.19 -23.95
N ARG A 234 -27.87 -1.25 -24.46
CA ARG A 234 -28.19 -0.50 -25.68
C ARG A 234 -27.93 -1.28 -26.97
N TYR A 235 -26.90 -2.14 -27.00
CA TYR A 235 -26.42 -2.77 -28.24
C TYR A 235 -26.43 -4.31 -28.22
N GLY A 236 -26.83 -4.94 -27.10
CA GLY A 236 -26.90 -6.40 -26.93
C GLY A 236 -25.62 -7.04 -26.37
N LYS A 237 -25.77 -8.20 -25.71
CA LYS A 237 -24.69 -8.87 -24.97
C LYS A 237 -23.59 -9.50 -25.86
N ASP A 238 -23.93 -9.92 -27.07
CA ASP A 238 -23.04 -10.72 -27.94
C ASP A 238 -22.22 -9.90 -28.95
N LYS A 239 -22.27 -8.57 -28.88
CA LYS A 239 -21.44 -7.69 -29.72
C LYS A 239 -20.33 -7.06 -28.88
N PHE A 240 -19.36 -7.85 -28.42
CA PHE A 240 -18.17 -7.33 -27.71
C PHE A 240 -17.38 -6.29 -28.53
N TYR A 241 -17.47 -6.36 -29.88
CA TYR A 241 -16.99 -5.32 -30.79
C TYR A 241 -17.58 -3.93 -30.52
N SER A 242 -18.72 -3.83 -29.82
CA SER A 242 -19.37 -2.56 -29.49
C SER A 242 -18.66 -1.84 -28.34
N PHE A 243 -18.30 -2.49 -27.23
CA PHE A 243 -17.72 -1.74 -26.11
C PHE A 243 -16.34 -1.17 -26.44
N TYR A 244 -15.49 -1.94 -27.10
CA TYR A 244 -14.16 -1.45 -27.49
C TYR A 244 -14.26 -0.34 -28.55
N ASN A 245 -14.94 -0.59 -29.68
CA ASN A 245 -14.96 0.38 -30.78
C ASN A 245 -15.87 1.58 -30.52
N THR A 246 -17.03 1.38 -29.88
CA THR A 246 -18.01 2.43 -29.65
C THR A 246 -17.65 3.27 -28.43
N PHE A 247 -17.06 2.67 -27.39
CA PHE A 247 -16.79 3.37 -26.15
C PHE A 247 -15.30 3.55 -25.84
N LEU A 248 -14.52 2.46 -25.67
CA LEU A 248 -13.13 2.59 -25.18
C LEU A 248 -12.24 3.41 -26.12
N ARG A 249 -12.34 3.22 -27.44
CA ARG A 249 -11.59 4.03 -28.41
C ARG A 249 -11.90 5.52 -28.29
N ARG A 250 -13.18 5.87 -28.17
CA ARG A 250 -13.61 7.27 -27.98
C ARG A 250 -13.18 7.81 -26.63
N LEU A 251 -13.26 7.01 -25.57
CA LEU A 251 -12.76 7.40 -24.25
C LEU A 251 -11.26 7.67 -24.26
N PHE A 252 -10.47 6.82 -24.92
CA PHE A 252 -9.02 7.01 -24.99
C PHE A 252 -8.67 8.25 -25.81
N HIS A 253 -9.16 8.36 -27.05
CA HIS A 253 -8.65 9.35 -28.00
C HIS A 253 -9.42 10.67 -27.99
N ASP A 254 -10.74 10.64 -27.79
CA ASP A 254 -11.58 11.84 -27.83
C ASP A 254 -11.97 12.31 -26.43
N GLY A 255 -11.90 11.42 -25.44
CA GLY A 255 -12.10 11.69 -24.02
C GLY A 255 -10.80 12.15 -23.34
N LEU A 256 -9.92 11.21 -23.04
CA LEU A 256 -8.73 11.45 -22.25
C LEU A 256 -7.59 12.05 -23.08
N GLY A 257 -7.52 11.73 -24.38
CA GLY A 257 -6.42 12.12 -25.27
C GLY A 257 -6.59 13.47 -25.99
N LYS A 258 -7.75 14.13 -25.86
CA LYS A 258 -8.02 15.44 -26.47
C LYS A 258 -8.75 16.40 -25.52
N PRO A 259 -8.45 17.71 -25.57
CA PRO A 259 -9.17 18.72 -24.79
C PRO A 259 -10.54 19.05 -25.40
N GLU A 260 -10.75 18.85 -26.71
CA GLU A 260 -12.00 19.20 -27.38
C GLU A 260 -13.17 18.31 -26.93
N ARG A 261 -14.31 18.94 -26.62
CA ARG A 261 -15.56 18.27 -26.27
C ARG A 261 -16.63 18.65 -27.28
N ASN A 262 -17.15 17.67 -28.00
CA ASN A 262 -18.40 17.84 -28.74
C ASN A 262 -19.57 17.24 -27.93
N PRO A 263 -20.82 17.67 -28.20
CA PRO A 263 -21.99 17.22 -27.44
C PRO A 263 -22.20 15.70 -27.48
N GLU A 264 -21.82 15.04 -28.58
CA GLU A 264 -21.93 13.59 -28.74
C GLU A 264 -20.98 12.82 -27.80
N ILE A 265 -19.73 13.29 -27.68
CA ILE A 265 -18.72 12.72 -26.80
C ILE A 265 -19.06 12.99 -25.33
N GLU A 266 -19.54 14.19 -24.99
CA GLU A 266 -19.98 14.47 -23.62
C GLU A 266 -21.20 13.64 -23.23
N PHE A 267 -22.14 13.40 -24.13
CA PHE A 267 -23.26 12.50 -23.89
C PHE A 267 -22.79 11.04 -23.66
N LEU A 268 -21.83 10.58 -24.46
CA LEU A 268 -21.32 9.21 -24.37
C LEU A 268 -20.45 8.98 -23.13
N LEU A 269 -19.53 9.90 -22.82
CA LEU A 269 -18.52 9.74 -21.77
C LEU A 269 -18.93 10.42 -20.46
N GLY A 270 -19.73 11.47 -20.50
CA GLY A 270 -19.96 12.36 -19.37
C GLY A 270 -18.73 13.22 -19.08
N LYS A 271 -18.66 13.77 -17.86
CA LYS A 271 -17.57 14.67 -17.46
C LYS A 271 -16.28 13.88 -17.19
N VAL A 272 -15.36 13.89 -18.14
CA VAL A 272 -14.05 13.24 -18.02
C VAL A 272 -12.91 14.24 -18.24
N PRO A 273 -11.77 14.13 -17.52
CA PRO A 273 -10.66 15.05 -17.67
C PRO A 273 -9.90 14.82 -18.98
N TYR A 274 -9.22 15.84 -19.45
CA TYR A 274 -8.18 15.70 -20.47
C TYR A 274 -6.84 15.37 -19.80
N LEU A 275 -6.06 14.48 -20.41
CA LEU A 275 -4.75 14.05 -19.95
C LEU A 275 -3.78 14.07 -21.12
N ASN A 276 -2.75 14.92 -21.05
CA ASN A 276 -1.74 15.07 -22.10
C ASN A 276 -1.06 13.72 -22.47
N GLY A 277 -1.53 13.10 -23.56
CA GLY A 277 -0.85 12.43 -24.68
C GLY A 277 0.21 11.33 -24.48
N GLY A 278 0.76 11.10 -23.29
CA GLY A 278 1.80 10.08 -23.12
C GLY A 278 1.27 8.64 -23.14
N LEU A 279 0.02 8.45 -22.68
CA LEU A 279 -0.59 7.15 -22.47
C LEU A 279 -1.83 6.90 -23.34
N PHE A 280 -2.54 7.96 -23.77
CA PHE A 280 -3.86 7.89 -24.43
C PHE A 280 -3.81 8.44 -25.85
#